data_AF-A0A3S3PCE0-F1
#
_entry.id   AF-A0A3S3PCE0-F1
#
_cell.length_a   1.000
_cell.length_b   1.000
_cell.length_c   1.000
_cell.angle_alpha   90.00
_cell.angle_beta   90.00
_cell.angle_gamma   90.00
#
_symmetry.space_group_name_H-M   'P 1'
#
loop_
_entity.id
_entity.type
_entity.pdbx_description
1 polymer ?
#
loop_
_entity_poly.entity_id
_entity_poly.type
_entity_poly.pdbx_seq_one_letter_code
_entity_poly.pdbx_strand_id
1 'polypeptide(L)'
;DTVSPVMTCYKLVTVEFKWFGLQNKVESFIQKTERRIFLNFHRQVFCWIDRWYGLTIEDIRELEDKTKKELDELRIKGMVKGTQGDE
;
A
#
# COMPACT_ATOMS: atom_id res chain seq x y z
N ASP A 1 -30.71 12.86 -0.68
CA ASP A 1 -30.34 11.73 0.19
C ASP A 1 -28.92 11.86 0.70
N THR A 2 -28.75 12.06 2.02
CA THR A 2 -27.44 12.02 2.68
C THR A 2 -27.16 10.59 3.09
N VAL A 3 -26.40 9.86 2.28
CA VAL A 3 -25.87 8.54 2.65
C VAL A 3 -24.56 8.77 3.43
N SER A 4 -24.37 8.03 4.52
CA SER A 4 -23.05 7.86 5.15
C SER A 4 -22.47 6.54 4.63
N PRO A 5 -21.80 6.53 3.46
CA PRO A 5 -21.37 5.28 2.84
C PRO A 5 -20.34 4.58 3.73
N VAL A 6 -20.57 3.30 3.98
CA VAL A 6 -19.65 2.42 4.71
C VAL A 6 -19.35 1.20 3.84
N MET A 7 -18.10 0.78 3.82
CA MET A 7 -17.63 -0.40 3.10
C MET A 7 -16.71 -1.24 3.98
N THR A 8 -16.54 -2.52 3.65
CA THR A 8 -15.56 -3.40 4.29
C THR A 8 -14.80 -4.19 3.21
N CYS A 9 -13.48 -4.27 3.33
CA CYS A 9 -12.62 -5.05 2.45
C CYS A 9 -12.02 -6.22 3.23
N TYR A 10 -12.33 -7.45 2.82
CA TYR A 10 -11.81 -8.67 3.41
C TYR A 10 -10.55 -9.12 2.65
N LYS A 11 -9.37 -8.76 3.17
CA LYS A 11 -8.07 -9.12 2.57
C LYS A 11 -7.52 -10.39 3.23
N LEU A 12 -7.73 -11.55 2.59
CA LEU A 12 -7.13 -12.81 3.01
C LEU A 12 -5.67 -12.86 2.54
N VAL A 13 -4.73 -12.95 3.49
CA VAL A 13 -3.28 -12.95 3.22
C VAL A 13 -2.68 -14.32 3.56
N THR A 14 -2.17 -14.98 2.54
CA THR A 14 -1.42 -16.24 2.66
C THR A 14 0.05 -15.98 2.37
N VAL A 15 0.93 -16.43 3.26
CA VAL A 15 2.39 -16.30 3.10
C VAL A 15 2.99 -17.69 3.18
N GLU A 16 3.89 -18.01 2.25
CA GLU A 16 4.63 -19.27 2.22
C GLU A 16 6.12 -18.97 2.07
N PHE A 17 6.93 -19.39 3.05
CA PHE A 17 8.38 -19.23 3.03
C PHE A 17 9.09 -20.50 3.48
N LYS A 18 9.37 -21.40 2.52
CA LYS A 18 9.97 -22.72 2.79
C LYS A 18 11.48 -22.66 2.91
N TRP A 19 11.96 -22.30 4.10
CA TRP A 19 13.39 -22.38 4.46
C TRP A 19 13.56 -23.00 5.85
N PHE A 20 14.30 -24.11 5.92
CA PHE A 20 14.62 -24.80 7.18
C PHE A 20 15.22 -23.83 8.22
N GLY A 21 14.60 -23.79 9.40
CA GLY A 21 15.03 -22.93 10.51
C GLY A 21 14.61 -21.45 10.41
N LEU A 22 14.02 -21.00 9.30
CA LEU A 22 13.60 -19.60 9.12
C LEU A 22 12.11 -19.42 8.79
N GLN A 23 11.42 -20.46 8.32
CA GLN A 23 10.01 -20.42 7.89
C GLN A 23 9.11 -19.60 8.82
N ASN A 24 8.91 -20.07 10.06
CA ASN A 24 7.97 -19.44 10.99
C ASN A 24 8.32 -17.97 11.30
N LYS A 25 9.62 -17.65 11.40
CA LYS A 25 10.08 -16.30 11.72
C LYS A 25 9.79 -15.35 10.57
N VAL A 26 10.08 -15.76 9.34
CA VAL A 26 9.89 -14.93 8.14
C VAL A 26 8.41 -14.81 7.79
N GLU A 27 7.64 -15.89 7.83
CA GLU A 27 6.18 -15.83 7.59
C GLU A 27 5.49 -14.91 8.59
N SER A 28 5.85 -15.01 9.88
CA SER A 28 5.31 -14.11 10.92
C SER A 28 5.73 -12.65 10.70
N PHE A 29 6.96 -12.41 10.26
CA PHE A 29 7.45 -11.07 9.95
C PHE A 29 6.67 -10.43 8.79
N ILE A 30 6.45 -11.18 7.71
CA ILE A 30 5.69 -10.70 6.53
C ILE A 30 4.24 -10.40 6.94
N GLN A 31 3.58 -11.30 7.68
CA GLN A 31 2.21 -11.07 8.15
C GLN A 31 2.07 -9.79 9.01
N LYS A 32 3.05 -9.53 9.90
CA LYS A 32 3.08 -8.27 10.67
C LYS A 32 3.28 -7.04 9.79
N THR A 33 4.16 -7.16 8.80
CA THR A 33 4.44 -6.09 7.83
C THR A 33 3.21 -5.77 6.98
N GLU A 34 2.51 -6.77 6.45
CA GLU A 34 1.26 -6.60 5.71
C GLU A 34 0.19 -5.89 6.54
N ARG A 35 0.03 -6.28 7.82
CA ARG A 35 -0.87 -5.59 8.74
C ARG A 35 -0.50 -4.11 8.89
N ARG A 36 0.78 -3.79 9.05
CA ARG A 36 1.26 -2.40 9.15
C ARG A 36 0.99 -1.61 7.87
N ILE A 37 1.24 -2.22 6.70
CA ILE A 37 0.96 -1.63 5.40
C ILE A 37 -0.53 -1.32 5.27
N PHE A 38 -1.43 -2.27 5.54
CA PHE A 38 -2.87 -2.05 5.41
C PHE A 38 -3.38 -0.96 6.35
N LEU A 39 -2.92 -0.92 7.59
CA LEU A 39 -3.35 0.11 8.54
C LEU A 39 -2.90 1.50 8.10
N ASN A 40 -1.64 1.66 7.68
CA ASN A 40 -1.13 2.95 7.25
C ASN A 40 -1.76 3.40 5.93
N PHE A 41 -1.90 2.48 4.97
CA PHE A 41 -2.52 2.74 3.68
C PHE A 41 -3.96 3.24 3.82
N HIS A 42 -4.83 2.55 4.57
CA HIS A 42 -6.23 2.96 4.68
C HIS A 42 -6.39 4.29 5.45
N ARG A 43 -5.51 4.56 6.44
CA ARG A 43 -5.45 5.88 7.08
C ARG A 43 -5.10 6.98 6.09
N GLN A 44 -4.09 6.75 5.24
CA GLN A 44 -3.69 7.72 4.20
C GLN A 44 -4.78 7.92 3.16
N VAL A 45 -5.35 6.83 2.63
CA VAL A 45 -6.46 6.89 1.66
C VAL A 45 -7.61 7.70 2.20
N PHE A 46 -8.01 7.48 3.47
CA PHE A 46 -9.08 8.26 4.08
C PHE A 46 -8.69 9.74 4.25
N CYS A 47 -7.51 10.04 4.80
CA CYS A 47 -7.04 11.42 4.95
C CYS A 47 -6.78 12.14 3.63
N TRP A 48 -6.72 11.42 2.50
CA TRP A 48 -6.59 11.97 1.16
C TRP A 48 -7.90 12.00 0.39
N ILE A 49 -9.05 11.81 1.05
CA ILE A 49 -10.37 11.80 0.38
C ILE A 49 -10.58 13.02 -0.52
N ASP A 50 -10.21 14.22 -0.06
CA ASP A 50 -10.35 15.46 -0.84
C ASP A 50 -9.48 15.50 -2.12
N ARG A 51 -8.50 14.59 -2.23
CA ARG A 51 -7.59 14.53 -3.39
C ARG A 51 -8.05 13.57 -4.47
N TRP A 52 -8.81 12.54 -4.10
CA TRP A 52 -9.24 11.49 -5.04
C TRP A 52 -10.75 11.44 -5.24
N TYR A 53 -11.54 11.98 -4.30
CA TYR A 53 -12.98 12.01 -4.43
C TYR A 53 -13.38 12.91 -5.61
N GLY A 54 -14.12 12.33 -6.57
CA GLY A 54 -14.53 13.01 -7.79
C GLY A 54 -13.62 12.78 -9.00
N LEU A 55 -12.48 12.10 -8.84
CA LEU A 55 -11.67 11.66 -10.00
C LEU A 55 -12.43 10.62 -10.83
N THR A 56 -12.34 10.75 -12.14
CA THR A 56 -12.81 9.75 -13.10
C THR A 56 -11.79 8.63 -13.26
N ILE A 57 -12.20 7.50 -13.85
CA ILE A 57 -11.25 6.41 -14.11
C ILE A 57 -10.20 6.82 -15.15
N GLU A 58 -10.55 7.72 -16.06
CA GLU A 58 -9.63 8.34 -17.01
C GLU A 58 -8.54 9.16 -16.28
N ASP A 59 -8.93 10.01 -15.32
CA ASP A 59 -7.97 10.77 -14.51
C ASP A 59 -7.00 9.84 -13.75
N ILE A 60 -7.52 8.72 -13.22
CA ILE A 60 -6.69 7.71 -12.54
C ILE A 60 -5.66 7.10 -13.50
N ARG A 61 -6.04 6.77 -14.75
CA ARG A 61 -5.10 6.22 -15.74
C ARG A 61 -3.99 7.21 -16.10
N GLU A 62 -4.32 8.49 -16.27
CA GLU A 62 -3.32 9.53 -16.50
C GLU A 62 -2.37 9.70 -15.31
N LEU A 63 -2.90 9.65 -14.09
CA LEU A 63 -2.12 9.67 -12.86
C LEU A 63 -1.19 8.45 -12.75
N GLU A 64 -1.65 7.25 -13.10
CA GLU A 64 -0.83 6.03 -13.13
C GLU A 64 0.35 6.16 -14.10
N ASP A 65 0.11 6.64 -15.33
CA ASP A 65 1.15 6.83 -16.35
C ASP A 65 2.20 7.86 -15.94
N LYS A 66 1.77 8.98 -15.33
CA LYS A 66 2.67 9.99 -14.79
C LYS A 66 3.49 9.42 -13.62
N THR A 67 2.82 8.77 -12.66
CA THR A 67 3.44 8.20 -11.47
C THR A 67 4.47 7.15 -11.84
N LYS A 68 4.21 6.33 -12.86
CA LYS A 68 5.17 5.34 -13.36
C LYS A 68 6.49 5.98 -13.78
N LYS A 69 6.44 7.04 -14.59
CA LYS A 69 7.65 7.76 -15.06
C LYS A 69 8.41 8.37 -13.87
N GLU A 70 7.70 9.00 -12.95
CA GLU A 70 8.29 9.62 -11.75
C GLU A 70 8.96 8.57 -10.85
N LEU A 71 8.32 7.41 -10.63
CA LEU A 71 8.87 6.31 -9.84
C LEU A 71 10.12 5.71 -10.48
N ASP A 72 10.14 5.55 -11.81
CA ASP A 72 11.32 5.06 -12.53
C ASP A 72 12.50 6.02 -12.37
N GLU A 73 12.27 7.33 -12.47
CA GLU A 73 13.31 8.33 -12.24
C GLU A 73 13.80 8.36 -10.79
N LEU A 74 12.87 8.33 -9.83
CA LEU A 74 13.18 8.33 -8.40
C LEU A 74 13.94 7.08 -7.97
N ARG A 75 13.69 5.93 -8.59
CA ARG A 75 14.42 4.69 -8.30
C ARG A 75 15.88 4.76 -8.70
N ILE A 76 16.20 5.50 -9.77
CA ILE A 76 17.57 5.62 -10.30
C ILE A 76 18.33 6.79 -9.64
N LYS A 77 17.65 7.92 -9.43
CA LYS A 77 18.28 9.20 -9.02
C LYS A 77 17.96 9.62 -7.59
N GLY A 78 16.90 9.05 -6.99
CA GLY A 78 16.40 9.46 -5.69
C GLY A 78 17.18 8.88 -4.52
N MET A 79 17.05 9.54 -3.36
CA MET A 79 17.57 9.01 -2.10
C MET A 79 16.59 7.99 -1.49
N VAL A 80 17.12 7.08 -0.66
CA VAL A 80 16.32 6.12 0.10
C VAL A 80 15.33 6.87 1.00
N LYS A 81 14.05 6.49 0.95
CA LYS A 81 12.96 7.12 1.70
C LYS A 81 11.85 6.12 2.00
N GLY A 82 10.97 6.47 2.93
CA GLY A 82 9.79 5.68 3.28
C GLY A 82 9.97 4.85 4.56
N THR A 83 9.17 3.80 4.68
CA THR A 83 9.13 2.94 5.86
C THR A 83 10.47 2.22 6.06
N GLN A 84 11.08 2.40 7.22
CA GLN A 84 12.21 1.59 7.66
C GLN A 84 11.71 0.31 8.33
N GLY A 85 12.46 -0.78 8.18
CA GLY A 85 12.21 -2.01 8.95
C GLY A 85 12.41 -1.74 10.43
N ASP A 86 11.64 -2.42 11.27
CA ASP A 86 11.90 -2.45 12.71
C ASP A 86 13.19 -3.27 12.92
N GLU A 87 14.10 -2.81 13.80
CA GLU A 87 15.33 -3.54 14.18
C GLU A 87 15.05 -4.95 14.72
#